data_AF-A0A7K6L0F4-F1
#
_entry.id   AF-A0A7K6L0F4-F1
#
_cell.length_a   1.000
_cell.length_b   1.000
_cell.length_c   1.000
_cell.angle_alpha   90.00
_cell.angle_beta   90.00
_cell.angle_gamma   90.00
#
_symmetry.space_group_name_H-M   'P 1'
#
loop_
_entity.id
_entity.type
_entity.pdbx_description
1 polymer ?
#
loop_
_entity_poly.entity_id
_entity_poly.type
_entity_poly.pdbx_seq_one_letter_code
_entity_poly.pdbx_strand_id
1 'polypeptide(L)'
;APDADFRRGGDYGAFAAAVRDFFGVLRACGVAPFVVLDGGRGAEDRKLPTLRGRAAEQLRAAHGLSRGAGGCLVPLLTREAFVQALGRLGVPFVQCFAEADREIAGLANRWGCPVLSLDSDFCVFDLAGGYCPLSHFQWQSVRAAAAPQGCYVPARCFSAERFCRHFGHLSKGLLPLFAVMNGNDYIGLEALEAFFSKVRLPRGCAAGKGGKHLRLQGLLNWLAQFAEPAEAVDNVLKYLKKHQREEIRELLCTSMEDYAPSDVNLEDFFQNGSYECEAARKADVPEWVLDALAKGKLAPFIINALILKSTFLRVQVENMQRPSAHSTTLPIRQVIYGLLLRVSHTTEDASSSEQTNELPIVCEFDRCQKTVKKTFVQAASLPPDFCDDRFPLDKLMEVPMSCRQMLLLETLGVKMSFLEPIPSHLQLPIAVTCYWIRCSEPKVKLNQLKALLLTIVSGELQRITDDPDPTVLPAEEDSVAYNEFLKWKEKKLQNNDFDLDAAHSFCQWQCCLQMGLYLNQLLGTPLSEPDLSSRLYTGTLVHRLYQELKSAPSVENLFILSPKMAQLYLVLLNTVES
;
A
#
# COMPACT_ATOMS: atom_id res chain seq x y z
N ALA A 1 -1.89 15.09 8.22
CA ALA A 1 -2.15 16.01 9.35
C ALA A 1 -0.87 16.78 9.67
N PRO A 2 -0.93 18.06 10.06
CA PRO A 2 0.25 18.89 10.35
C PRO A 2 1.15 18.34 11.48
N ASP A 3 0.60 17.51 12.37
CA ASP A 3 1.33 16.91 13.52
C ASP A 3 1.66 15.41 13.34
N ALA A 4 1.54 14.87 12.12
CA ALA A 4 1.79 13.45 11.89
C ALA A 4 3.30 13.13 11.97
N ASP A 5 3.67 12.13 12.77
CA ASP A 5 5.06 11.66 12.84
C ASP A 5 5.37 10.67 11.71
N PHE A 6 6.25 11.07 10.80
CA PHE A 6 6.70 10.24 9.69
C PHE A 6 8.01 9.49 9.99
N ARG A 7 8.63 9.70 11.16
CA ARG A 7 9.95 9.14 11.47
C ARG A 7 9.90 7.79 12.19
N ARG A 8 8.89 7.56 13.04
CA ARG A 8 8.86 6.41 13.97
C ARG A 8 8.06 5.21 13.46
N GLY A 9 7.91 5.08 12.15
CA GLY A 9 7.27 3.90 11.56
C GLY A 9 5.73 3.90 11.61
N GLY A 10 5.11 5.03 11.96
CA GLY A 10 3.67 5.25 11.81
C GLY A 10 2.84 5.03 13.08
N ASP A 11 1.80 5.85 13.21
CA ASP A 11 0.76 5.73 14.24
C ASP A 11 -0.55 5.27 13.58
N TYR A 12 -0.68 3.96 13.36
CA TYR A 12 -1.76 3.38 12.56
C TYR A 12 -3.16 3.60 13.18
N GLY A 13 -3.26 3.63 14.51
CA GLY A 13 -4.49 3.98 15.23
C GLY A 13 -4.99 5.40 14.94
N ALA A 14 -4.08 6.37 14.89
CA ALA A 14 -4.44 7.75 14.54
C ALA A 14 -4.83 7.88 13.06
N PHE A 15 -4.18 7.11 12.19
CA PHE A 15 -4.55 7.03 10.78
C PHE A 15 -5.96 6.43 10.60
N ALA A 16 -6.28 5.31 11.23
CA ALA A 16 -7.62 4.71 11.14
C ALA A 16 -8.70 5.60 11.76
N ALA A 17 -8.40 6.33 12.84
CA ALA A 17 -9.29 7.36 13.37
C ALA A 17 -9.59 8.44 12.33
N ALA A 18 -8.58 8.96 11.63
CA ALA A 18 -8.78 9.92 10.55
C ALA A 18 -9.61 9.35 9.39
N VAL A 19 -9.43 8.07 9.05
CA VAL A 19 -10.23 7.35 8.05
C VAL A 19 -11.69 7.27 8.48
N ARG A 20 -11.96 6.85 9.73
CA ARG A 20 -13.31 6.83 10.31
C ARG A 20 -13.95 8.21 10.27
N ASP A 21 -13.23 9.25 10.68
CA ASP A 21 -13.77 10.60 10.75
C ASP A 21 -14.08 11.14 9.33
N PHE A 22 -13.20 10.87 8.36
CA PHE A 22 -13.42 11.21 6.95
C PHE A 22 -14.70 10.57 6.39
N PHE A 23 -14.85 9.25 6.52
CA PHE A 23 -16.04 8.54 6.03
C PHE A 23 -17.30 8.85 6.85
N GLY A 24 -17.15 9.15 8.14
CA GLY A 24 -18.22 9.63 9.00
C GLY A 24 -18.79 10.97 8.52
N VAL A 25 -17.92 11.90 8.11
CA VAL A 25 -18.33 13.18 7.49
C VAL A 25 -19.09 12.96 6.20
N LEU A 26 -18.61 12.08 5.32
CA LEU A 26 -19.31 11.76 4.05
C LEU A 26 -20.72 11.23 4.33
N ARG A 27 -20.85 10.27 5.25
CA ARG A 27 -22.15 9.69 5.65
C ARG A 27 -23.08 10.75 6.24
N ALA A 28 -22.56 11.63 7.11
CA ALA A 28 -23.34 12.71 7.71
C ALA A 28 -23.86 13.71 6.65
N CYS A 29 -23.12 13.91 5.56
CA CYS A 29 -23.52 14.75 4.43
C CYS A 29 -24.33 13.99 3.35
N GLY A 30 -24.79 12.76 3.62
CA GLY A 30 -25.57 11.96 2.67
C GLY A 30 -24.78 11.47 1.45
N VAL A 31 -23.45 11.46 1.52
CA VAL A 31 -22.58 10.95 0.45
C VAL A 31 -22.32 9.46 0.68
N ALA A 32 -22.60 8.63 -0.33
CA ALA A 32 -22.29 7.21 -0.34
C ALA A 32 -20.94 6.97 -1.06
N PRO A 33 -19.86 6.64 -0.33
CA PRO A 33 -18.54 6.44 -0.92
C PRO A 33 -18.33 4.99 -1.39
N PHE A 34 -17.68 4.83 -2.53
CA PHE A 34 -17.13 3.57 -3.02
C PHE A 34 -15.63 3.75 -3.24
N VAL A 35 -14.82 2.87 -2.66
CA VAL A 35 -13.36 2.97 -2.71
C VAL A 35 -12.80 1.97 -3.71
N VAL A 36 -11.96 2.43 -4.61
CA VAL A 36 -11.26 1.58 -5.56
C VAL A 36 -9.75 1.75 -5.32
N LEU A 37 -9.04 0.64 -5.16
CA LEU A 37 -7.62 0.61 -4.82
C LEU A 37 -6.79 0.08 -5.98
N ASP A 38 -5.61 0.67 -6.19
CA ASP A 38 -4.60 0.17 -7.14
C ASP A 38 -4.05 -1.19 -6.73
N GLY A 39 -4.10 -2.13 -7.67
CA GLY A 39 -3.61 -3.50 -7.57
C GLY A 39 -2.12 -3.65 -7.79
N GLY A 40 -1.77 -4.72 -8.53
CA GLY A 40 -0.41 -4.97 -8.99
C GLY A 40 0.01 -4.03 -10.11
N ARG A 41 1.19 -4.29 -10.66
CA ARG A 41 1.63 -3.65 -11.90
C ARG A 41 1.12 -4.49 -13.08
N GLY A 42 0.71 -3.83 -14.16
CA GLY A 42 0.26 -4.53 -15.37
C GLY A 42 1.34 -5.46 -15.93
N ALA A 43 0.94 -6.51 -16.64
CA ALA A 43 1.83 -7.56 -17.16
C ALA A 43 2.98 -7.03 -18.05
N GLU A 44 2.75 -5.91 -18.74
CA GLU A 44 3.75 -5.24 -19.59
C GLU A 44 4.79 -4.44 -18.79
N ASP A 45 4.59 -4.25 -17.48
CA ASP A 45 5.44 -3.52 -16.53
C ASP A 45 5.89 -2.12 -17.03
N ARG A 46 5.05 -1.45 -17.84
CA ARG A 46 5.34 -0.13 -18.45
C ARG A 46 5.69 0.95 -17.41
N LYS A 47 5.14 0.86 -16.18
CA LYS A 47 5.44 1.78 -15.06
C LYS A 47 6.76 1.52 -14.33
N LEU A 48 7.52 0.49 -14.68
CA LEU A 48 8.76 0.15 -13.98
C LEU A 48 9.74 1.35 -13.82
N PRO A 49 10.03 2.17 -14.86
CA PRO A 49 10.93 3.32 -14.72
C PRO A 49 10.43 4.33 -13.70
N THR A 50 9.14 4.66 -13.76
CA THR A 50 8.46 5.60 -12.86
C THR A 50 8.49 5.10 -11.42
N LEU A 51 8.22 3.81 -11.19
CA LEU A 51 8.29 3.20 -9.85
C LEU A 51 9.71 3.19 -9.28
N ARG A 52 10.75 2.97 -10.11
CA ARG A 52 12.15 3.12 -9.69
C ARG A 52 12.47 4.55 -9.28
N GLY A 53 11.97 5.54 -10.02
CA GLY A 53 12.09 6.96 -9.69
C GLY A 53 11.42 7.29 -8.34
N ARG A 54 10.15 6.87 -8.17
CA ARG A 54 9.38 7.04 -6.92
C ARG A 54 10.07 6.35 -5.74
N ALA A 55 10.60 5.14 -5.91
CA ALA A 55 11.35 4.44 -4.86
C ALA A 55 12.63 5.21 -4.46
N ALA A 56 13.35 5.79 -5.43
CA ALA A 56 14.53 6.62 -5.15
C ALA A 56 14.17 7.93 -4.44
N GLU A 57 13.03 8.55 -4.76
CA GLU A 57 12.49 9.71 -4.04
C GLU A 57 12.10 9.38 -2.61
N GLN A 58 11.37 8.28 -2.41
CA GLN A 58 11.03 7.78 -1.07
C GLN A 58 12.28 7.47 -0.26
N LEU A 59 13.32 6.90 -0.87
CA LEU A 59 14.61 6.67 -0.21
C LEU A 59 15.31 7.95 0.21
N ARG A 60 15.30 8.98 -0.65
CA ARG A 60 15.82 10.31 -0.30
C ARG A 60 15.02 10.95 0.85
N ALA A 61 13.70 10.87 0.80
CA ALA A 61 12.81 11.38 1.86
C ALA A 61 13.06 10.66 3.19
N ALA A 62 13.15 9.33 3.18
CA ALA A 62 13.46 8.52 4.36
C ALA A 62 14.84 8.88 4.95
N HIS A 63 15.84 9.12 4.10
CA HIS A 63 17.17 9.55 4.55
C HIS A 63 17.15 10.96 5.17
N GLY A 64 16.37 11.88 4.60
CA GLY A 64 16.16 13.20 5.16
C GLY A 64 15.50 13.13 6.55
N LEU A 65 14.40 12.39 6.64
CA LEU A 65 13.66 12.15 7.88
C LEU A 65 14.53 11.52 8.96
N SER A 66 15.41 10.58 8.62
CA SER A 66 16.29 9.95 9.61
C SER A 66 17.29 10.95 10.23
N ARG A 67 17.65 12.01 9.49
CA ARG A 67 18.54 13.10 9.91
C ARG A 67 17.82 14.34 10.46
N GLY A 68 16.49 14.28 10.60
CA GLY A 68 15.68 15.39 11.13
C GLY A 68 15.24 16.43 10.11
N ALA A 69 15.40 16.17 8.80
CA ALA A 69 14.76 17.00 7.78
C ALA A 69 13.25 16.78 7.78
N GLY A 70 12.49 17.80 7.36
CA GLY A 70 11.05 17.67 7.12
C GLY A 70 10.75 16.81 5.90
N GLY A 71 9.53 16.29 5.82
CA GLY A 71 9.07 15.47 4.70
C GLY A 71 7.90 14.58 5.10
N CYS A 72 7.40 13.83 4.13
CA CYS A 72 6.36 12.82 4.32
C CYS A 72 6.85 11.49 3.74
N LEU A 73 6.67 10.41 4.51
CA LEU A 73 6.87 9.05 4.03
C LEU A 73 5.73 8.21 4.59
N VAL A 74 5.04 7.49 3.71
CA VAL A 74 3.91 6.64 4.10
C VAL A 74 4.45 5.42 4.86
N PRO A 75 4.01 5.18 6.12
CA PRO A 75 4.42 4.01 6.90
C PRO A 75 4.13 2.67 6.21
N LEU A 76 4.89 1.64 6.57
CA LEU A 76 4.90 0.36 5.87
C LEU A 76 3.51 -0.29 5.81
N LEU A 77 2.82 -0.36 6.94
CA LEU A 77 1.55 -1.09 7.10
C LEU A 77 0.30 -0.24 6.82
N THR A 78 0.47 0.92 6.18
CA THR A 78 -0.64 1.88 5.96
C THR A 78 -1.75 1.30 5.09
N ARG A 79 -1.40 0.49 4.08
CA ARG A 79 -2.39 -0.13 3.19
C ARG A 79 -3.25 -1.13 3.97
N GLU A 80 -2.62 -1.99 4.75
CA GLU A 80 -3.29 -3.01 5.55
C GLU A 80 -4.19 -2.35 6.60
N ALA A 81 -3.69 -1.32 7.31
CA ALA A 81 -4.48 -0.54 8.25
C ALA A 81 -5.67 0.17 7.57
N PHE A 82 -5.50 0.66 6.34
CA PHE A 82 -6.58 1.29 5.58
C PHE A 82 -7.68 0.29 5.20
N VAL A 83 -7.31 -0.87 4.64
CA VAL A 83 -8.25 -1.94 4.26
C VAL A 83 -9.03 -2.44 5.48
N GLN A 84 -8.35 -2.66 6.61
CA GLN A 84 -9.02 -3.05 7.86
C GLN A 84 -10.00 -1.96 8.36
N ALA A 85 -9.62 -0.68 8.28
CA ALA A 85 -10.49 0.43 8.65
C ALA A 85 -11.74 0.51 7.75
N LEU A 86 -11.59 0.35 6.42
CA LEU A 86 -12.71 0.32 5.48
C LEU A 86 -13.70 -0.81 5.81
N GLY A 87 -13.17 -2.02 6.05
CA GLY A 87 -13.97 -3.19 6.41
C GLY A 87 -14.79 -2.97 7.69
N ARG A 88 -14.17 -2.40 8.74
CA ARG A 88 -14.87 -2.07 10.00
C ARG A 88 -15.96 -1.03 9.84
N LEU A 89 -15.75 -0.05 8.97
CA LEU A 89 -16.71 1.03 8.73
C LEU A 89 -17.86 0.59 7.81
N GLY A 90 -17.78 -0.60 7.22
CA GLY A 90 -18.71 -1.07 6.20
C GLY A 90 -18.65 -0.22 4.94
N VAL A 91 -17.49 0.38 4.63
CA VAL A 91 -17.31 1.15 3.39
C VAL A 91 -17.03 0.16 2.26
N PRO A 92 -17.85 0.12 1.19
CA PRO A 92 -17.62 -0.79 0.08
C PRO A 92 -16.33 -0.42 -0.64
N PHE A 93 -15.48 -1.41 -0.87
CA PHE A 93 -14.23 -1.23 -1.60
C PHE A 93 -13.88 -2.42 -2.48
N VAL A 94 -13.09 -2.17 -3.51
CA VAL A 94 -12.50 -3.18 -4.39
C VAL A 94 -11.02 -2.85 -4.62
N GLN A 95 -10.22 -3.89 -4.76
CA GLN A 95 -8.82 -3.80 -5.11
C GLN A 95 -8.64 -4.32 -6.54
N CYS A 96 -8.27 -3.44 -7.46
CA CYS A 96 -8.10 -3.81 -8.86
C CYS A 96 -6.99 -4.85 -9.04
N PHE A 97 -6.99 -5.53 -10.18
CA PHE A 97 -5.92 -6.44 -10.58
C PHE A 97 -4.61 -5.70 -10.84
N ALA A 98 -4.70 -4.58 -11.57
CA ALA A 98 -3.62 -3.67 -11.87
C ALA A 98 -4.02 -2.23 -11.47
N GLU A 99 -3.79 -1.24 -12.32
CA GLU A 99 -4.12 0.17 -12.02
C GLU A 99 -5.63 0.42 -11.98
N ALA A 100 -6.05 1.27 -11.04
CA ALA A 100 -7.46 1.55 -10.81
C ALA A 100 -8.03 2.65 -11.69
N ASP A 101 -7.21 3.50 -12.32
CA ASP A 101 -7.66 4.76 -12.95
C ASP A 101 -8.77 4.55 -13.99
N ARG A 102 -8.56 3.61 -14.93
CA ARG A 102 -9.54 3.28 -15.97
C ARG A 102 -10.81 2.67 -15.38
N GLU A 103 -10.67 1.82 -14.35
CA GLU A 103 -11.80 1.16 -13.69
C GLU A 103 -12.64 2.18 -12.89
N ILE A 104 -11.98 3.13 -12.20
CA ILE A 104 -12.60 4.25 -11.50
C ILE A 104 -13.38 5.12 -12.48
N ALA A 105 -12.76 5.50 -13.61
CA ALA A 105 -13.41 6.34 -14.62
C ALA A 105 -14.64 5.64 -15.24
N GLY A 106 -14.52 4.35 -15.54
CA GLY A 106 -15.63 3.54 -16.06
C GLY A 106 -16.79 3.43 -15.07
N LEU A 107 -16.50 3.14 -13.80
CA LEU A 107 -17.51 3.05 -12.75
C LEU A 107 -18.20 4.40 -12.50
N ALA A 108 -17.43 5.48 -12.38
CA ALA A 108 -17.94 6.82 -12.13
C ALA A 108 -18.89 7.30 -13.24
N ASN A 109 -18.57 6.99 -14.50
CA ASN A 109 -19.43 7.30 -15.63
C ASN A 109 -20.71 6.46 -15.66
N ARG A 110 -20.63 5.16 -15.34
CA ARG A 110 -21.83 4.30 -15.24
C ARG A 110 -22.80 4.79 -14.17
N TRP A 111 -22.29 5.19 -13.02
CA TRP A 111 -23.12 5.68 -11.90
C TRP A 111 -23.40 7.18 -11.93
N GLY A 112 -22.83 7.92 -12.87
CA GLY A 112 -22.97 9.37 -12.95
C GLY A 112 -22.44 10.12 -11.72
N CYS A 113 -21.43 9.57 -11.04
CA CYS A 113 -20.88 10.14 -9.81
C CYS A 113 -19.51 10.83 -10.03
N PRO A 114 -19.14 11.81 -9.19
CA PRO A 114 -17.81 12.43 -9.27
C PRO A 114 -16.71 11.48 -8.79
N VAL A 115 -15.51 11.62 -9.35
CA VAL A 115 -14.30 10.95 -8.82
C VAL A 115 -13.64 11.85 -7.78
N LEU A 116 -13.29 11.30 -6.61
CA LEU A 116 -12.52 12.00 -5.57
C LEU A 116 -11.13 11.37 -5.47
N SER A 117 -10.09 12.10 -5.88
CA SER A 117 -8.70 11.59 -5.89
C SER A 117 -7.68 12.72 -5.72
N LEU A 118 -6.42 12.37 -5.46
CA LEU A 118 -5.28 13.31 -5.59
C LEU A 118 -4.61 13.22 -6.97
N ASP A 119 -4.98 12.23 -7.79
CA ASP A 119 -4.34 12.00 -9.08
C ASP A 119 -4.85 12.98 -10.13
N SER A 120 -3.92 13.66 -10.82
CA SER A 120 -4.25 14.61 -11.87
C SER A 120 -4.70 13.94 -13.17
N ASP A 121 -4.49 12.64 -13.33
CA ASP A 121 -4.90 11.89 -14.52
C ASP A 121 -6.43 11.88 -14.70
N PHE A 122 -7.19 12.05 -13.60
CA PHE A 122 -8.64 12.28 -13.64
C PHE A 122 -9.07 13.61 -14.28
N CYS A 123 -8.15 14.53 -14.57
CA CYS A 123 -8.44 15.68 -15.45
C CYS A 123 -8.51 15.30 -16.93
N VAL A 124 -7.95 14.14 -17.31
CA VAL A 124 -7.84 13.67 -18.70
C VAL A 124 -9.06 12.85 -19.09
N PHE A 125 -9.55 12.00 -18.18
CA PHE A 125 -10.76 11.21 -18.38
C PHE A 125 -12.00 12.10 -18.60
N ASP A 126 -12.87 11.72 -19.54
CA ASP A 126 -14.16 12.38 -19.72
C ASP A 126 -15.16 11.87 -18.68
N LEU A 127 -15.10 12.46 -17.48
CA LEU A 127 -15.93 12.09 -16.33
C LEU A 127 -17.24 12.90 -16.32
N ALA A 128 -18.38 12.22 -16.43
CA ALA A 128 -19.70 12.83 -16.44
C ALA A 128 -20.02 13.57 -15.13
N GLY A 129 -19.67 12.96 -13.98
CA GLY A 129 -19.80 13.59 -12.66
C GLY A 129 -18.68 14.58 -12.32
N GLY A 130 -17.65 14.68 -13.15
CA GLY A 130 -16.47 15.50 -12.95
C GLY A 130 -15.45 14.91 -11.96
N TYR A 131 -14.33 15.61 -11.82
CA TYR A 131 -13.22 15.22 -10.93
C TYR A 131 -13.10 16.19 -9.78
N CYS A 132 -13.15 15.71 -8.54
CA CYS A 132 -12.96 16.47 -7.33
C CYS A 132 -11.55 16.18 -6.76
N PRO A 133 -10.57 17.09 -6.88
CA PRO A 133 -9.29 16.92 -6.24
C PRO A 133 -9.44 16.91 -4.71
N LEU A 134 -8.92 15.89 -4.04
CA LEU A 134 -8.99 15.74 -2.58
C LEU A 134 -8.33 16.92 -1.85
N SER A 135 -7.34 17.57 -2.47
CA SER A 135 -6.68 18.80 -1.98
C SER A 135 -7.64 19.98 -1.84
N HIS A 136 -8.75 19.98 -2.56
CA HIS A 136 -9.80 21.00 -2.49
C HIS A 136 -11.09 20.50 -1.85
N PHE A 137 -11.10 19.28 -1.32
CA PHE A 137 -12.24 18.68 -0.64
C PHE A 137 -12.17 18.97 0.86
N GLN A 138 -12.91 19.96 1.32
CA GLN A 138 -12.79 20.53 2.67
C GLN A 138 -13.60 19.74 3.71
N TRP A 139 -13.34 18.44 3.81
CA TRP A 139 -14.07 17.52 4.70
C TRP A 139 -13.96 17.88 6.18
N GLN A 140 -12.92 18.63 6.57
CA GLN A 140 -12.75 19.15 7.93
C GLN A 140 -13.56 20.42 8.21
N SER A 141 -14.16 21.02 7.18
CA SER A 141 -14.87 22.30 7.24
C SER A 141 -16.33 22.17 6.77
N VAL A 142 -17.04 21.19 7.33
CA VAL A 142 -18.46 20.92 7.04
C VAL A 142 -19.30 22.17 7.27
N ARG A 143 -20.22 22.44 6.35
CA ARG A 143 -21.13 23.60 6.39
C ARG A 143 -22.57 23.14 6.59
N ALA A 144 -23.35 23.91 7.33
CA ALA A 144 -24.79 23.70 7.43
C ALA A 144 -25.49 24.20 6.16
N ALA A 145 -26.48 23.45 5.70
CA ALA A 145 -27.43 23.86 4.67
C ALA A 145 -28.84 24.01 5.27
N ALA A 146 -29.72 24.71 4.57
CA ALA A 146 -31.13 24.75 4.94
C ALA A 146 -31.74 23.34 4.86
N ALA A 147 -32.77 23.07 5.66
CA ALA A 147 -33.55 21.85 5.51
C ALA A 147 -34.16 21.80 4.09
N PRO A 148 -34.18 20.63 3.42
CA PRO A 148 -33.85 19.29 3.94
C PRO A 148 -32.39 18.85 3.76
N GLN A 149 -31.51 19.67 3.19
CA GLN A 149 -30.14 19.26 2.82
C GLN A 149 -29.19 19.00 4.01
N GLY A 150 -29.50 19.48 5.22
CA GLY A 150 -28.71 19.16 6.41
C GLY A 150 -27.33 19.82 6.42
N CYS A 151 -26.30 19.11 5.96
CA CYS A 151 -24.92 19.61 5.88
C CYS A 151 -24.21 19.16 4.60
N TYR A 152 -23.14 19.86 4.24
CA TYR A 152 -22.36 19.58 3.04
C TYR A 152 -20.87 19.84 3.22
N VAL A 153 -20.06 19.16 2.40
CA VAL A 153 -18.62 19.38 2.30
C VAL A 153 -18.32 20.35 1.14
N PRO A 154 -17.69 21.52 1.38
CA PRO A 154 -17.22 22.36 0.31
C PRO A 154 -16.15 21.67 -0.54
N ALA A 155 -16.31 21.67 -1.86
CA ALA A 155 -15.41 21.03 -2.80
C ALA A 155 -15.20 21.87 -4.06
N ARG A 156 -14.11 21.62 -4.80
CA ARG A 156 -13.96 22.06 -6.19
C ARG A 156 -14.06 20.84 -7.09
N CYS A 157 -14.85 20.98 -8.16
CA CYS A 157 -15.01 19.97 -9.18
C CYS A 157 -14.48 20.50 -10.52
N PHE A 158 -13.54 19.77 -11.11
CA PHE A 158 -13.01 19.99 -12.43
C PHE A 158 -13.97 19.42 -13.48
N SER A 159 -14.18 20.19 -14.55
CA SER A 159 -15.01 19.81 -15.70
C SER A 159 -14.14 19.89 -16.96
N ALA A 160 -13.87 18.73 -17.57
CA ALA A 160 -13.16 18.62 -18.84
C ALA A 160 -13.83 19.46 -19.92
N GLU A 161 -15.17 19.49 -19.95
CA GLU A 161 -15.93 20.29 -20.89
C GLU A 161 -15.67 21.80 -20.73
N ARG A 162 -15.77 22.34 -19.52
CA ARG A 162 -15.50 23.77 -19.27
C ARG A 162 -14.04 24.12 -19.57
N PHE A 163 -13.12 23.21 -19.26
CA PHE A 163 -11.70 23.35 -19.57
C PHE A 163 -11.46 23.41 -21.10
N CYS A 164 -12.01 22.46 -21.86
CA CYS A 164 -11.93 22.44 -23.32
C CYS A 164 -12.52 23.70 -23.97
N ARG A 165 -13.68 24.19 -23.50
CA ARG A 165 -14.27 25.45 -23.99
C ARG A 165 -13.36 26.66 -23.75
N HIS A 166 -12.61 26.69 -22.64
CA HIS A 166 -11.67 27.77 -22.36
C HIS A 166 -10.52 27.82 -23.38
N PHE A 167 -10.07 26.67 -23.86
CA PHE A 167 -8.98 26.55 -24.84
C PHE A 167 -9.50 26.42 -26.28
N GLY A 168 -10.40 27.33 -26.68
CA GLY A 168 -10.84 27.44 -28.08
C GLY A 168 -11.67 26.25 -28.58
N HIS A 169 -12.48 25.65 -27.69
CA HIS A 169 -13.27 24.45 -27.99
C HIS A 169 -12.43 23.23 -28.39
N LEU A 170 -11.28 23.05 -27.72
CA LEU A 170 -10.45 21.84 -27.82
C LEU A 170 -11.33 20.58 -27.72
N SER A 171 -11.21 19.66 -28.69
CA SER A 171 -11.90 18.38 -28.62
C SER A 171 -11.48 17.60 -27.37
N LYS A 172 -12.44 17.06 -26.60
CA LYS A 172 -12.12 16.24 -25.42
C LYS A 172 -11.28 15.01 -25.78
N GLY A 173 -11.46 14.47 -26.99
CA GLY A 173 -10.67 13.35 -27.51
C GLY A 173 -9.17 13.66 -27.61
N LEU A 174 -8.77 14.93 -27.60
CA LEU A 174 -7.36 15.36 -27.61
C LEU A 174 -6.74 15.44 -26.21
N LEU A 175 -7.51 15.31 -25.12
CA LEU A 175 -6.97 15.35 -23.76
C LEU A 175 -5.99 14.20 -23.47
N PRO A 176 -6.26 12.94 -23.88
CA PRO A 176 -5.26 11.86 -23.77
C PRO A 176 -3.94 12.20 -24.47
N LEU A 177 -4.00 12.72 -25.70
CA LEU A 177 -2.80 13.13 -26.43
C LEU A 177 -2.06 14.25 -25.71
N PHE A 178 -2.78 15.23 -25.16
CA PHE A 178 -2.21 16.29 -24.35
C PHE A 178 -1.44 15.74 -23.13
N ALA A 179 -2.06 14.80 -22.39
CA ALA A 179 -1.45 14.19 -21.21
C ALA A 179 -0.16 13.44 -21.58
N VAL A 180 -0.23 12.59 -22.60
CA VAL A 180 0.90 11.81 -23.13
C VAL A 180 2.04 12.73 -23.60
N MET A 181 1.73 13.80 -24.33
CA MET A 181 2.76 14.73 -24.83
C MET A 181 3.40 15.61 -23.76
N ASN A 182 2.72 15.84 -22.63
CA ASN A 182 3.25 16.57 -21.50
C ASN A 182 4.16 15.72 -20.58
N GLY A 183 4.25 14.42 -20.88
CA GLY A 183 4.90 13.43 -20.03
C GLY A 183 3.93 12.92 -18.98
N ASN A 184 3.67 11.63 -19.03
CA ASN A 184 2.86 10.89 -18.06
C ASN A 184 3.70 9.76 -17.46
N ASP A 185 3.08 8.83 -16.74
CA ASP A 185 3.77 7.70 -16.09
C ASP A 185 4.52 6.77 -17.08
N TYR A 186 4.35 6.96 -18.41
CA TYR A 186 4.84 6.09 -19.47
C TYR A 186 5.82 6.75 -20.44
N ILE A 187 5.64 8.04 -20.75
CA ILE A 187 6.50 8.78 -21.69
C ILE A 187 7.30 9.87 -20.98
N GLY A 188 8.63 9.81 -21.13
CA GLY A 188 9.53 10.92 -20.78
C GLY A 188 9.48 12.05 -21.82
N LEU A 189 9.56 13.30 -21.35
CA LEU A 189 9.57 14.51 -22.19
C LEU A 189 10.71 14.52 -23.22
N GLU A 190 11.77 13.75 -22.98
CA GLU A 190 12.94 13.57 -23.84
C GLU A 190 12.55 12.97 -25.20
N ALA A 191 11.57 12.06 -25.23
CA ALA A 191 11.10 11.42 -26.47
C ALA A 191 10.53 12.44 -27.48
N LEU A 192 10.02 13.57 -26.99
CA LEU A 192 9.39 14.62 -27.80
C LEU A 192 10.22 15.91 -27.85
N GLU A 193 11.46 15.93 -27.35
CA GLU A 193 12.29 17.13 -27.31
C GLU A 193 12.54 17.71 -28.72
N ALA A 194 12.69 16.84 -29.72
CA ALA A 194 12.83 17.24 -31.12
C ALA A 194 11.58 17.96 -31.68
N PHE A 195 10.38 17.62 -31.18
CA PHE A 195 9.15 18.34 -31.49
C PHE A 195 9.11 19.68 -30.76
N PHE A 196 9.30 19.67 -29.43
CA PHE A 196 9.19 20.87 -28.61
C PHE A 196 10.24 21.95 -28.92
N SER A 197 11.41 21.56 -29.44
CA SER A 197 12.46 22.50 -29.89
C SER A 197 12.14 23.21 -31.21
N LYS A 198 11.21 22.67 -32.02
CA LYS A 198 10.91 23.17 -33.38
C LYS A 198 9.50 23.73 -33.54
N VAL A 199 8.55 23.25 -32.74
CA VAL A 199 7.15 23.67 -32.82
C VAL A 199 6.99 25.12 -32.37
N ARG A 200 6.17 25.90 -33.09
CA ARG A 200 5.81 27.27 -32.70
C ARG A 200 4.52 27.22 -31.88
N LEU A 201 4.63 27.28 -30.55
CA LEU A 201 3.46 27.28 -29.67
C LEU A 201 2.86 28.69 -29.54
N PRO A 202 1.53 28.86 -29.70
CA PRO A 202 0.86 30.12 -29.43
C PRO A 202 1.07 30.52 -27.95
N ARG A 203 1.73 31.67 -27.70
CA ARG A 203 2.14 32.23 -26.39
C ARG A 203 3.56 31.92 -25.86
N GLY A 204 4.43 31.30 -26.66
CA GLY A 204 5.89 31.33 -26.48
C GLY A 204 6.47 30.38 -25.41
N CYS A 205 7.75 30.01 -25.59
CA CYS A 205 8.52 29.18 -24.66
C CYS A 205 9.36 30.09 -23.76
N ALA A 206 8.96 30.35 -22.52
CA ALA A 206 9.83 31.03 -21.56
C ALA A 206 10.67 29.98 -20.80
N ALA A 207 11.99 30.15 -20.70
CA ALA A 207 12.80 29.36 -19.78
C ALA A 207 12.56 29.86 -18.33
N GLY A 208 12.35 28.95 -17.37
CA GLY A 208 12.16 29.28 -15.94
C GLY A 208 10.88 28.68 -15.31
N LYS A 209 10.60 29.02 -14.03
CA LYS A 209 9.47 28.46 -13.25
C LYS A 209 8.08 28.76 -13.84
N GLY A 210 7.90 29.87 -14.57
CA GLY A 210 6.67 30.19 -15.33
C GLY A 210 6.58 29.55 -16.73
N GLY A 211 7.70 28.99 -17.19
CA GLY A 211 7.85 28.42 -18.54
C GLY A 211 7.06 27.15 -18.78
N LYS A 212 6.99 26.26 -17.78
CA LYS A 212 6.21 25.02 -17.87
C LYS A 212 4.72 25.31 -18.10
N HIS A 213 4.16 26.26 -17.35
CA HIS A 213 2.76 26.65 -17.49
C HIS A 213 2.47 27.28 -18.86
N LEU A 214 3.37 28.13 -19.36
CA LEU A 214 3.25 28.70 -20.71
C LEU A 214 3.35 27.62 -21.80
N ARG A 215 4.23 26.62 -21.63
CA ARG A 215 4.33 25.47 -22.54
C ARG A 215 3.05 24.64 -22.55
N LEU A 216 2.45 24.38 -21.39
CA LEU A 216 1.16 23.67 -21.28
C LEU A 216 0.05 24.42 -22.03
N GLN A 217 -0.10 25.73 -21.75
CA GLN A 217 -1.08 26.57 -22.44
C GLN A 217 -0.82 26.61 -23.94
N GLY A 218 0.44 26.71 -24.35
CA GLY A 218 0.84 26.70 -25.76
C GLY A 218 0.49 25.38 -26.44
N LEU A 219 0.71 24.25 -25.78
CA LEU A 219 0.36 22.93 -26.30
C LEU A 219 -1.16 22.75 -26.42
N LEU A 220 -1.94 23.18 -25.43
CA LEU A 220 -3.42 23.14 -25.49
C LEU A 220 -3.97 23.98 -26.64
N ASN A 221 -3.46 25.20 -26.82
CA ASN A 221 -3.86 26.06 -27.94
C ASN A 221 -3.38 25.52 -29.31
N TRP A 222 -2.26 24.79 -29.33
CA TRP A 222 -1.80 24.11 -30.53
C TRP A 222 -2.70 22.91 -30.87
N LEU A 223 -3.06 22.09 -29.88
CA LEU A 223 -3.96 20.95 -30.05
C LEU A 223 -5.36 21.38 -30.48
N ALA A 224 -5.84 22.54 -30.02
CA ALA A 224 -7.15 23.07 -30.38
C ALA A 224 -7.33 23.35 -31.89
N GLN A 225 -6.27 23.28 -32.69
CA GLN A 225 -6.32 23.41 -34.16
C GLN A 225 -6.73 22.11 -34.88
N PHE A 226 -6.75 20.98 -34.17
CA PHE A 226 -7.06 19.67 -34.73
C PHE A 226 -8.44 19.19 -34.26
N ALA A 227 -9.14 18.43 -35.09
CA ALA A 227 -10.40 17.79 -34.70
C ALA A 227 -10.15 16.46 -33.98
N GLU A 228 -9.22 15.67 -34.50
CA GLU A 228 -8.98 14.28 -34.11
C GLU A 228 -7.53 14.04 -33.65
N PRO A 229 -7.29 13.13 -32.67
CA PRO A 229 -5.94 12.80 -32.20
C PRO A 229 -4.99 12.32 -33.31
N ALA A 230 -5.49 11.55 -34.26
CA ALA A 230 -4.68 11.03 -35.37
C ALA A 230 -4.05 12.15 -36.21
N GLU A 231 -4.79 13.23 -36.46
CA GLU A 231 -4.31 14.39 -37.23
C GLU A 231 -3.21 15.16 -36.47
N ALA A 232 -3.40 15.32 -35.16
CA ALA A 232 -2.43 15.96 -34.29
C ALA A 232 -1.14 15.13 -34.22
N VAL A 233 -1.24 13.81 -34.06
CA VAL A 233 -0.10 12.87 -34.08
C VAL A 233 0.65 13.00 -35.40
N ASP A 234 -0.03 12.93 -36.54
CA ASP A 234 0.60 13.10 -37.87
C ASP A 234 1.39 14.41 -37.98
N ASN A 235 0.90 15.48 -37.36
CA ASN A 235 1.61 16.75 -37.30
C ASN A 235 2.85 16.71 -36.40
N VAL A 236 2.79 16.06 -35.24
CA VAL A 236 3.97 15.85 -34.38
C VAL A 236 5.09 15.14 -35.14
N LEU A 237 4.75 14.07 -35.87
CA LEU A 237 5.71 13.24 -36.59
C LEU A 237 6.48 13.99 -37.70
N LYS A 238 5.91 15.07 -38.25
CA LYS A 238 6.59 15.93 -39.25
C LYS A 238 7.89 16.53 -38.72
N TYR A 239 7.99 16.75 -37.41
CA TYR A 239 9.18 17.33 -36.76
C TYR A 239 10.29 16.31 -36.45
N LEU A 240 9.96 15.01 -36.58
CA LEU A 240 10.84 13.88 -36.27
C LEU A 240 11.51 13.31 -37.52
N LYS A 241 12.66 12.65 -37.32
CA LYS A 241 13.40 11.96 -38.38
C LYS A 241 12.58 10.77 -38.90
N LYS A 242 12.63 10.49 -40.21
CA LYS A 242 11.81 9.44 -40.86
C LYS A 242 11.85 8.08 -40.14
N HIS A 243 13.02 7.64 -39.70
CA HIS A 243 13.17 6.33 -39.03
C HIS A 243 12.56 6.26 -37.63
N GLN A 244 12.27 7.38 -36.97
CA GLN A 244 11.69 7.42 -35.61
C GLN A 244 10.17 7.58 -35.62
N ARG A 245 9.56 7.82 -36.79
CA ARG A 245 8.16 8.24 -36.86
C ARG A 245 7.18 7.15 -36.46
N GLU A 246 7.39 5.93 -36.93
CA GLU A 246 6.49 4.81 -36.61
C GLU A 246 6.61 4.41 -35.14
N GLU A 247 7.82 4.34 -34.60
CA GLU A 247 8.05 4.06 -33.17
C GLU A 247 7.36 5.09 -32.27
N ILE A 248 7.51 6.39 -32.57
CA ILE A 248 6.86 7.45 -31.76
C ILE A 248 5.35 7.46 -31.99
N ARG A 249 4.86 7.13 -33.19
CA ARG A 249 3.42 7.00 -33.45
C ARG A 249 2.83 5.92 -32.55
N GLU A 250 3.40 4.72 -32.60
CA GLU A 250 2.95 3.58 -31.80
C GLU A 250 2.99 3.94 -30.32
N LEU A 251 4.11 4.51 -29.84
CA LEU A 251 4.24 4.95 -28.45
C LEU A 251 3.15 5.94 -28.02
N LEU A 252 2.85 6.95 -28.85
CA LEU A 252 1.79 7.93 -28.56
C LEU A 252 0.40 7.27 -28.56
N CYS A 253 0.11 6.43 -29.56
CA CYS A 253 -1.16 5.73 -29.69
C CYS A 253 -1.41 4.79 -28.49
N THR A 254 -0.48 3.89 -28.19
CA THR A 254 -0.60 2.94 -27.06
C THR A 254 -0.72 3.68 -25.73
N SER A 255 0.04 4.77 -25.52
CA SER A 255 -0.03 5.53 -24.26
C SER A 255 -1.36 6.30 -24.07
N MET A 256 -2.11 6.57 -25.15
CA MET A 256 -3.45 7.16 -25.03
C MET A 256 -4.51 6.13 -24.60
N GLU A 257 -4.29 4.84 -24.86
CA GLU A 257 -5.20 3.76 -24.46
C GLU A 257 -5.34 3.64 -22.95
N ASP A 258 -4.36 4.15 -22.18
CA ASP A 258 -4.42 4.22 -20.72
C ASP A 258 -5.53 5.16 -20.20
N TYR A 259 -6.05 6.04 -21.07
CA TYR A 259 -7.20 6.91 -20.77
C TYR A 259 -8.50 6.43 -21.44
N ALA A 260 -8.48 5.29 -22.15
CA ALA A 260 -9.66 4.69 -22.74
C ALA A 260 -10.51 3.96 -21.68
N PRO A 261 -11.82 3.77 -21.93
CA PRO A 261 -12.69 3.02 -21.02
C PRO A 261 -12.09 1.65 -20.65
N SER A 262 -12.25 1.25 -19.39
CA SER A 262 -11.87 -0.10 -18.96
C SER A 262 -12.86 -1.14 -19.46
N ASP A 263 -12.35 -2.31 -19.86
CA ASP A 263 -13.16 -3.50 -20.16
C ASP A 263 -13.69 -4.17 -18.88
N VAL A 264 -13.15 -3.80 -17.71
CA VAL A 264 -13.59 -4.31 -16.41
C VAL A 264 -14.88 -3.62 -15.95
N ASN A 265 -15.87 -4.43 -15.57
CA ASN A 265 -17.13 -3.94 -15.01
C ASN A 265 -17.15 -4.02 -13.48
N LEU A 266 -16.65 -2.97 -12.81
CA LEU A 266 -16.71 -2.89 -11.34
C LEU A 266 -18.14 -2.83 -10.76
N GLU A 267 -19.14 -2.49 -11.57
CA GLU A 267 -20.53 -2.51 -11.10
C GLU A 267 -20.97 -3.93 -10.71
N ASP A 268 -20.58 -4.94 -11.48
CA ASP A 268 -20.88 -6.35 -11.18
C ASP A 268 -20.24 -6.80 -9.87
N PHE A 269 -19.07 -6.27 -9.53
CA PHE A 269 -18.44 -6.55 -8.24
C PHE A 269 -19.23 -5.95 -7.09
N PHE A 270 -19.60 -4.67 -7.17
CA PHE A 270 -20.33 -4.02 -6.09
C PHE A 270 -21.78 -4.51 -5.93
N GLN A 271 -22.41 -5.00 -7.01
CA GLN A 271 -23.77 -5.54 -6.96
C GLN A 271 -23.80 -7.04 -6.61
N ASN A 272 -22.92 -7.84 -7.24
CA ASN A 272 -23.02 -9.29 -7.25
C ASN A 272 -21.78 -10.00 -6.68
N GLY A 273 -20.72 -9.24 -6.34
CA GLY A 273 -19.45 -9.79 -5.86
C GLY A 273 -18.57 -10.42 -6.95
N SER A 274 -18.92 -10.26 -8.23
CA SER A 274 -18.16 -10.81 -9.35
C SER A 274 -17.10 -9.84 -9.84
N TYR A 275 -15.82 -10.25 -9.86
CA TYR A 275 -14.73 -9.47 -10.43
C TYR A 275 -14.08 -10.24 -11.59
N GLU A 276 -14.33 -9.79 -12.81
CA GLU A 276 -13.72 -10.36 -14.01
C GLU A 276 -12.67 -9.43 -14.59
N CYS A 277 -11.49 -9.97 -14.89
CA CYS A 277 -10.40 -9.24 -15.50
C CYS A 277 -9.73 -10.08 -16.59
N GLU A 278 -9.80 -9.63 -17.84
CA GLU A 278 -9.19 -10.35 -18.97
C GLU A 278 -7.67 -10.47 -18.83
N ALA A 279 -7.01 -9.43 -18.31
CA ALA A 279 -5.57 -9.46 -18.06
C ALA A 279 -5.18 -10.52 -17.01
N ALA A 280 -6.02 -10.75 -16.00
CA ALA A 280 -5.82 -11.81 -15.02
C ALA A 280 -6.01 -13.20 -15.63
N ARG A 281 -7.04 -13.38 -16.47
CA ARG A 281 -7.28 -14.62 -17.22
C ARG A 281 -6.12 -14.95 -18.16
N LYS A 282 -5.62 -13.97 -18.92
CA LYS A 282 -4.47 -14.10 -19.82
C LYS A 282 -3.17 -14.43 -19.08
N ALA A 283 -3.09 -14.10 -17.80
CA ALA A 283 -1.94 -14.40 -16.95
C ALA A 283 -2.12 -15.69 -16.12
N ASP A 284 -3.15 -16.50 -16.42
CA ASP A 284 -3.47 -17.78 -15.75
C ASP A 284 -3.54 -17.66 -14.21
N VAL A 285 -4.06 -16.54 -13.72
CA VAL A 285 -4.20 -16.30 -12.27
C VAL A 285 -5.33 -17.16 -11.72
N PRO A 286 -5.11 -17.96 -10.67
CA PRO A 286 -6.17 -18.76 -10.07
C PRO A 286 -7.33 -17.90 -9.56
N GLU A 287 -8.56 -18.36 -9.75
CA GLU A 287 -9.78 -17.60 -9.42
C GLU A 287 -9.82 -17.16 -7.95
N TRP A 288 -9.42 -18.03 -7.03
CA TRP A 288 -9.40 -17.68 -5.60
C TRP A 288 -8.40 -16.55 -5.28
N VAL A 289 -7.28 -16.46 -6.02
CA VAL A 289 -6.28 -15.39 -5.85
C VAL A 289 -6.86 -14.07 -6.35
N LEU A 290 -7.54 -14.09 -7.49
CA LEU A 290 -8.20 -12.91 -8.06
C LEU A 290 -9.32 -12.40 -7.14
N ASP A 291 -10.17 -13.30 -6.65
CA ASP A 291 -11.25 -12.98 -5.69
C ASP A 291 -10.70 -12.43 -4.36
N ALA A 292 -9.68 -13.09 -3.81
CA ALA A 292 -9.06 -12.65 -2.56
C ALA A 292 -8.32 -11.32 -2.73
N LEU A 293 -7.69 -11.06 -3.89
CA LEU A 293 -7.13 -9.76 -4.22
C LEU A 293 -8.23 -8.71 -4.25
N ALA A 294 -9.31 -8.92 -5.03
CA ALA A 294 -10.42 -7.98 -5.19
C ALA A 294 -11.07 -7.57 -3.86
N LYS A 295 -11.20 -8.52 -2.93
CA LYS A 295 -11.72 -8.30 -1.57
C LYS A 295 -10.70 -7.71 -0.59
N GLY A 296 -9.49 -7.38 -1.05
CA GLY A 296 -8.40 -6.83 -0.23
C GLY A 296 -7.74 -7.83 0.73
N LYS A 297 -8.07 -9.12 0.63
CA LYS A 297 -7.53 -10.19 1.48
C LYS A 297 -6.12 -10.61 1.08
N LEU A 298 -5.72 -10.36 -0.16
CA LEU A 298 -4.33 -10.46 -0.61
C LEU A 298 -3.78 -9.06 -0.93
N ALA A 299 -2.48 -8.88 -0.70
CA ALA A 299 -1.78 -7.66 -1.06
C ALA A 299 -1.30 -7.69 -2.53
N PRO A 300 -1.19 -6.53 -3.20
CA PRO A 300 -0.57 -6.42 -4.52
C PRO A 300 0.83 -7.02 -4.64
N PHE A 301 1.54 -7.17 -3.52
CA PHE A 301 2.80 -7.90 -3.46
C PHE A 301 2.69 -9.31 -4.06
N ILE A 302 1.59 -10.01 -3.79
CA ILE A 302 1.34 -11.38 -4.26
C ILE A 302 1.25 -11.43 -5.77
N ILE A 303 0.43 -10.57 -6.37
CA ILE A 303 0.20 -10.60 -7.82
C ILE A 303 1.43 -10.13 -8.61
N ASN A 304 2.18 -9.17 -8.06
CA ASN A 304 3.46 -8.73 -8.61
C ASN A 304 4.50 -9.86 -8.62
N ALA A 305 4.59 -10.64 -7.53
CA ALA A 305 5.51 -11.77 -7.46
C ALA A 305 5.08 -12.91 -8.39
N LEU A 306 3.78 -13.21 -8.47
CA LEU A 306 3.23 -14.28 -9.31
C LEU A 306 3.44 -14.00 -10.81
N ILE A 307 3.04 -12.82 -11.28
CA ILE A 307 2.99 -12.51 -12.72
C ILE A 307 4.32 -11.97 -13.22
N LEU A 308 4.86 -10.97 -12.53
CA LEU A 308 6.03 -10.23 -13.01
C LEU A 308 7.34 -10.81 -12.51
N LYS A 309 7.28 -11.76 -11.56
CA LYS A 309 8.44 -12.26 -10.81
C LYS A 309 9.30 -11.09 -10.33
N SER A 310 8.65 -10.02 -9.88
CA SER A 310 9.29 -8.74 -9.62
C SER A 310 8.51 -7.91 -8.59
N THR A 311 9.19 -7.38 -7.57
CA THR A 311 8.54 -6.63 -6.47
C THR A 311 9.42 -5.50 -5.94
N PHE A 312 8.78 -4.47 -5.39
CA PHE A 312 9.45 -3.37 -4.68
C PHE A 312 9.26 -3.52 -3.18
N LEU A 313 10.36 -3.53 -2.44
CA LEU A 313 10.33 -3.50 -0.99
C LEU A 313 10.27 -2.04 -0.52
N ARG A 314 9.19 -1.68 0.16
CA ARG A 314 8.90 -0.30 0.54
C ARG A 314 9.94 0.21 1.54
N VAL A 315 10.46 1.41 1.29
CA VAL A 315 11.47 2.05 2.13
C VAL A 315 10.84 2.56 3.44
N GLN A 316 11.57 2.43 4.54
CA GLN A 316 11.22 2.97 5.86
C GLN A 316 12.25 4.00 6.34
N VAL A 317 11.93 4.76 7.40
CA VAL A 317 12.89 5.65 8.07
C VAL A 317 13.75 4.83 9.03
N GLU A 318 14.86 4.32 8.51
CA GLU A 318 15.74 3.39 9.23
C GLU A 318 17.23 3.71 9.06
N ASN A 319 18.10 2.96 9.75
CA ASN A 319 19.54 3.12 9.67
C ASN A 319 20.09 2.60 8.33
N MET A 320 20.26 3.51 7.37
CA MET A 320 20.77 3.17 6.03
C MET A 320 22.27 2.81 5.99
N GLN A 321 23.00 2.84 7.11
CA GLN A 321 24.35 2.27 7.19
C GLN A 321 24.32 0.75 7.37
N ARG A 322 23.17 0.20 7.75
CA ARG A 322 22.93 -1.23 7.93
C ARG A 322 22.26 -1.82 6.68
N PRO A 323 22.27 -3.15 6.52
CA PRO A 323 21.41 -3.85 5.56
C PRO A 323 19.94 -3.40 5.66
N SER A 324 19.14 -3.64 4.63
CA SER A 324 17.71 -3.31 4.64
C SER A 324 16.99 -3.95 5.83
N ALA A 325 16.00 -3.28 6.43
CA ALA A 325 15.14 -3.95 7.40
C ALA A 325 14.45 -5.19 6.80
N HIS A 326 14.21 -5.16 5.49
CA HIS A 326 13.68 -6.31 4.75
C HIS A 326 14.66 -7.47 4.63
N SER A 327 15.96 -7.29 4.89
CA SER A 327 16.92 -8.40 4.89
C SER A 327 16.56 -9.45 5.95
N THR A 328 15.95 -9.05 7.07
CA THR A 328 15.48 -9.96 8.13
C THR A 328 14.36 -10.89 7.67
N THR A 329 13.61 -10.53 6.64
CA THR A 329 12.44 -11.29 6.17
C THR A 329 12.66 -12.01 4.85
N LEU A 330 13.91 -12.06 4.38
CA LEU A 330 14.27 -12.80 3.16
C LEU A 330 13.74 -14.25 3.19
N PRO A 331 13.93 -15.04 4.27
CA PRO A 331 13.43 -16.42 4.28
C PRO A 331 11.91 -16.53 4.13
N ILE A 332 11.13 -15.62 4.74
CA ILE A 332 9.66 -15.61 4.59
C ILE A 332 9.28 -15.34 3.14
N ARG A 333 9.95 -14.39 2.49
CA ARG A 333 9.72 -14.09 1.07
C ARG A 333 10.09 -15.26 0.16
N GLN A 334 11.16 -15.98 0.45
CA GLN A 334 11.54 -17.18 -0.31
C GLN A 334 10.46 -18.26 -0.24
N VAL A 335 9.82 -18.46 0.93
CA VAL A 335 8.68 -19.37 1.06
C VAL A 335 7.47 -18.87 0.28
N ILE A 336 7.14 -17.57 0.36
CA ILE A 336 6.06 -16.99 -0.45
C ILE A 336 6.30 -17.22 -1.95
N TYR A 337 7.51 -16.95 -2.45
CA TYR A 337 7.85 -17.19 -3.84
C TYR A 337 7.80 -18.67 -4.21
N GLY A 338 8.19 -19.56 -3.29
CA GLY A 338 8.06 -21.00 -3.45
C GLY A 338 6.62 -21.46 -3.57
N LEU A 339 5.69 -20.86 -2.83
CA LEU A 339 4.25 -21.14 -2.95
C LEU A 339 3.65 -20.58 -4.25
N LEU A 340 4.07 -19.38 -4.67
CA LEU A 340 3.50 -18.70 -5.83
C LEU A 340 3.97 -19.27 -7.17
N LEU A 341 5.25 -19.64 -7.27
CA LEU A 341 5.90 -19.94 -8.56
C LEU A 341 6.13 -21.44 -8.76
N ARG A 342 5.55 -22.30 -7.91
CA ARG A 342 5.63 -23.74 -8.07
C ARG A 342 4.83 -24.16 -9.30
N VAL A 343 5.51 -24.83 -10.23
CA VAL A 343 4.88 -25.39 -11.43
C VAL A 343 4.18 -26.68 -11.05
N SER A 344 2.89 -26.80 -11.34
CA SER A 344 2.18 -28.08 -11.30
C SER A 344 2.70 -28.96 -12.44
N HIS A 345 3.26 -30.13 -12.12
CA HIS A 345 3.59 -31.14 -13.12
C HIS A 345 2.30 -31.80 -13.63
N THR A 346 1.52 -31.09 -14.43
CA THR A 346 0.24 -31.59 -14.99
C THR A 346 0.15 -31.41 -16.50
N THR A 347 1.25 -31.65 -17.21
CA THR A 347 1.21 -31.96 -18.65
C THR A 347 2.09 -33.17 -18.90
N GLU A 348 1.44 -34.30 -19.21
CA GLU A 348 2.07 -35.57 -19.61
C GLU A 348 2.78 -35.50 -20.98
N ASP A 349 2.85 -34.33 -21.62
CA ASP A 349 3.45 -34.14 -22.94
C ASP A 349 4.68 -33.23 -22.90
N ALA A 350 5.80 -33.73 -22.40
CA ALA A 350 7.12 -33.24 -22.81
C ALA A 350 8.18 -34.32 -22.60
N SER A 351 8.66 -34.85 -23.73
CA SER A 351 9.83 -35.72 -23.85
C SER A 351 10.99 -35.30 -22.95
N SER A 352 11.63 -36.31 -22.38
CA SER A 352 12.87 -36.28 -21.61
C SER A 352 14.00 -35.46 -22.25
N SER A 353 14.00 -34.15 -22.02
CA SER A 353 15.18 -33.30 -22.20
C SER A 353 15.44 -32.56 -20.89
N GLU A 354 16.56 -32.91 -20.25
CA GLU A 354 17.25 -32.22 -19.14
C GLU A 354 16.51 -31.02 -18.54
N GLN A 355 15.50 -31.28 -17.69
CA GLN A 355 14.88 -30.24 -16.89
C GLN A 355 15.81 -29.93 -15.72
N THR A 356 16.48 -28.78 -15.78
CA THR A 356 17.22 -28.27 -14.64
C THR A 356 16.25 -28.02 -13.49
N ASN A 357 16.51 -28.62 -12.34
CA ASN A 357 15.74 -28.50 -11.09
C ASN A 357 15.91 -27.10 -10.45
N GLU A 358 15.98 -26.04 -11.25
CA GLU A 358 16.28 -24.69 -10.82
C GLU A 358 15.03 -24.02 -10.23
N LEU A 359 15.11 -23.67 -8.95
CA LEU A 359 14.03 -22.97 -8.27
C LEU A 359 13.78 -21.59 -8.90
N PRO A 360 12.51 -21.15 -9.00
CA PRO A 360 12.16 -19.84 -9.56
C PRO A 360 12.90 -18.68 -8.89
N ILE A 361 13.21 -17.65 -9.67
CA ILE A 361 13.89 -16.44 -9.20
C ILE A 361 12.95 -15.24 -9.32
N VAL A 362 12.92 -14.41 -8.27
CA VAL A 362 12.17 -13.16 -8.20
C VAL A 362 13.13 -11.97 -8.12
N CYS A 363 12.86 -10.95 -8.91
CA CYS A 363 13.55 -9.66 -8.90
C CYS A 363 13.02 -8.76 -7.78
N GLU A 364 13.86 -8.39 -6.82
CA GLU A 364 13.50 -7.44 -5.76
C GLU A 364 14.18 -6.09 -6.01
N PHE A 365 13.43 -5.00 -5.83
CA PHE A 365 13.98 -3.66 -5.72
C PHE A 365 13.97 -3.24 -4.25
N ASP A 366 15.15 -3.12 -3.67
CA ASP A 366 15.34 -2.76 -2.26
C ASP A 366 16.43 -1.69 -2.13
N ARG A 367 16.51 -1.04 -0.98
CA ARG A 367 17.61 -0.13 -0.69
C ARG A 367 18.91 -0.91 -0.46
N CYS A 368 19.98 -0.42 -1.06
CA CYS A 368 21.34 -0.70 -0.66
C CYS A 368 21.96 0.63 -0.26
N GLN A 369 22.12 0.82 1.05
CA GLN A 369 22.45 2.10 1.65
C GLN A 369 21.50 3.21 1.18
N LYS A 370 21.99 4.19 0.41
CA LYS A 370 21.24 5.36 -0.08
C LYS A 370 20.80 5.24 -1.54
N THR A 371 20.90 4.05 -2.12
CA THR A 371 20.54 3.77 -3.52
C THR A 371 19.54 2.63 -3.61
N VAL A 372 18.64 2.67 -4.59
CA VAL A 372 17.77 1.53 -4.90
C VAL A 372 18.55 0.57 -5.79
N LYS A 373 18.64 -0.70 -5.38
CA LYS A 373 19.29 -1.76 -6.15
C LYS A 373 18.29 -2.85 -6.49
N LYS A 374 18.54 -3.48 -7.64
CA LYS A 374 17.87 -4.70 -8.07
C LYS A 374 18.67 -5.90 -7.55
N THR A 375 18.01 -6.81 -6.86
CA THR A 375 18.54 -8.09 -6.37
C THR A 375 17.68 -9.24 -6.90
N PHE A 376 18.24 -10.44 -6.93
CA PHE A 376 17.56 -11.64 -7.38
C PHE A 376 17.46 -12.61 -6.21
N VAL A 377 16.25 -13.03 -5.88
CA VAL A 377 15.95 -13.92 -4.76
C VAL A 377 15.42 -15.22 -5.32
N GLN A 378 16.11 -16.31 -4.99
CA GLN A 378 15.66 -17.65 -5.32
C GLN A 378 14.56 -18.07 -4.34
N ALA A 379 13.48 -18.63 -4.86
CA ALA A 379 12.42 -19.25 -4.07
C ALA A 379 12.98 -20.38 -3.18
N ALA A 380 12.33 -20.65 -2.06
CA ALA A 380 12.66 -21.78 -1.21
C ALA A 380 12.00 -23.06 -1.73
N SER A 381 12.72 -24.18 -1.65
CA SER A 381 12.06 -25.48 -1.62
C SER A 381 11.24 -25.57 -0.34
N LEU A 382 9.98 -25.96 -0.46
CA LEU A 382 9.17 -26.25 0.73
C LEU A 382 9.77 -27.45 1.48
N PRO A 383 9.55 -27.58 2.80
CA PRO A 383 9.98 -28.77 3.52
C PRO A 383 9.35 -30.04 2.91
N PRO A 384 10.01 -31.21 3.00
CA PRO A 384 9.53 -32.46 2.36
C PRO A 384 8.08 -32.80 2.68
N ASP A 385 7.62 -32.52 3.91
CA ASP A 385 6.25 -32.76 4.37
C ASP A 385 5.20 -31.89 3.65
N PHE A 386 5.64 -30.83 2.95
CA PHE A 386 4.83 -29.92 2.14
C PHE A 386 5.23 -29.95 0.64
N CYS A 387 6.09 -30.89 0.26
CA CYS A 387 6.48 -31.12 -1.13
C CYS A 387 5.48 -32.01 -1.89
N ASP A 388 4.37 -32.43 -1.28
CA ASP A 388 3.29 -33.17 -1.95
C ASP A 388 2.62 -32.36 -3.07
N ASP A 389 1.97 -33.06 -4.01
CA ASP A 389 1.13 -32.50 -5.11
C ASP A 389 -0.11 -31.73 -4.62
N ARG A 390 -0.24 -31.52 -3.31
CA ARG A 390 -1.34 -30.81 -2.64
C ARG A 390 -1.07 -29.33 -2.45
N PHE A 391 0.17 -28.86 -2.56
CA PHE A 391 0.54 -27.44 -2.39
C PHE A 391 0.67 -26.58 -3.68
N PRO A 392 0.19 -26.96 -4.88
CA PRO A 392 0.20 -26.02 -5.99
C PRO A 392 -0.80 -24.89 -5.72
N LEU A 393 -0.54 -23.71 -6.32
CA LEU A 393 -1.25 -22.48 -5.97
C LEU A 393 -2.76 -22.59 -6.22
N ASP A 394 -3.17 -23.28 -7.28
CA ASP A 394 -4.57 -23.53 -7.65
C ASP A 394 -5.33 -24.36 -6.60
N LYS A 395 -4.67 -25.33 -5.96
CA LYS A 395 -5.26 -26.23 -4.95
C LYS A 395 -4.97 -25.83 -3.51
N LEU A 396 -4.26 -24.72 -3.29
CA LEU A 396 -3.82 -24.33 -1.95
C LEU A 396 -4.98 -24.19 -0.95
N MET A 397 -6.15 -23.77 -1.43
CA MET A 397 -7.35 -23.64 -0.57
C MET A 397 -8.01 -24.98 -0.22
N GLU A 398 -7.72 -26.06 -0.95
CA GLU A 398 -8.18 -27.43 -0.67
C GLU A 398 -7.33 -28.10 0.43
N VAL A 399 -6.11 -27.60 0.66
CA VAL A 399 -5.22 -28.12 1.70
C VAL A 399 -5.86 -27.90 3.09
N PRO A 400 -5.83 -28.92 3.98
CA PRO A 400 -6.34 -28.78 5.33
C PRO A 400 -5.73 -27.59 6.07
N MET A 401 -6.58 -26.87 6.81
CA MET A 401 -6.16 -25.66 7.54
C MET A 401 -5.01 -25.93 8.53
N SER A 402 -4.97 -27.11 9.14
CA SER A 402 -3.89 -27.54 10.03
C SER A 402 -2.54 -27.66 9.32
N CYS A 403 -2.50 -28.18 8.09
CA CYS A 403 -1.28 -28.25 7.28
C CYS A 403 -0.80 -26.85 6.87
N ARG A 404 -1.73 -25.97 6.48
CA ARG A 404 -1.43 -24.56 6.17
C ARG A 404 -0.91 -23.80 7.39
N GLN A 405 -1.49 -24.04 8.57
CA GLN A 405 -1.01 -23.51 9.84
C GLN A 405 0.39 -24.01 10.18
N MET A 406 0.65 -25.30 9.98
CA MET A 406 1.96 -25.91 10.22
C MET A 406 3.05 -25.25 9.36
N LEU A 407 2.80 -25.08 8.06
CA LEU A 407 3.74 -24.40 7.16
C LEU A 407 4.04 -22.95 7.58
N LEU A 408 3.01 -22.19 7.97
CA LEU A 408 3.18 -20.83 8.50
C LEU A 408 4.09 -20.83 9.74
N LEU A 409 3.79 -21.72 10.70
CA LEU A 409 4.50 -21.81 11.97
C LEU A 409 5.94 -22.31 11.81
N GLU A 410 6.19 -23.26 10.90
CA GLU A 410 7.55 -23.70 10.55
C GLU A 410 8.35 -22.59 9.90
N THR A 411 7.73 -21.81 8.99
CA THR A 411 8.38 -20.66 8.36
C THR A 411 8.77 -19.60 9.39
N LEU A 412 7.91 -19.37 10.39
CA LEU A 412 8.19 -18.49 11.53
C LEU A 412 9.08 -19.17 12.59
N GLY A 413 9.32 -20.48 12.47
CA GLY A 413 10.06 -21.31 13.42
C GLY A 413 9.51 -21.25 14.84
N VAL A 414 8.19 -21.31 14.99
CA VAL A 414 7.47 -21.29 16.28
C VAL A 414 6.55 -22.51 16.33
N LYS A 415 6.42 -23.15 17.50
CA LYS A 415 5.46 -24.25 17.69
C LYS A 415 4.13 -23.71 18.20
N MET A 416 3.02 -24.32 17.77
CA MET A 416 1.68 -23.91 18.22
C MET A 416 1.52 -23.97 19.74
N SER A 417 2.16 -24.95 20.39
CA SER A 417 2.15 -25.10 21.86
C SER A 417 2.66 -23.86 22.62
N PHE A 418 3.54 -23.06 22.03
CA PHE A 418 4.01 -21.81 22.64
C PHE A 418 2.99 -20.66 22.52
N LEU A 419 2.07 -20.75 21.55
CA LEU A 419 1.07 -19.75 21.26
C LEU A 419 -0.29 -20.04 21.91
N GLU A 420 -0.52 -21.26 22.41
CA GLU A 420 -1.75 -21.64 23.12
C GLU A 420 -2.14 -20.71 24.28
N PRO A 421 -1.19 -20.18 25.10
CA PRO A 421 -1.54 -19.22 26.16
C PRO A 421 -1.87 -17.82 25.65
N ILE A 422 -1.62 -17.54 24.37
CA ILE A 422 -1.75 -16.20 23.77
C ILE A 422 -3.15 -16.05 23.17
N PRO A 423 -3.84 -14.90 23.39
CA PRO A 423 -5.10 -14.60 22.71
C PRO A 423 -4.97 -14.78 21.18
N SER A 424 -5.99 -15.37 20.54
CA SER A 424 -5.92 -15.77 19.12
C SER A 424 -5.51 -14.65 18.17
N HIS A 425 -6.02 -13.43 18.37
CA HIS A 425 -5.69 -12.25 17.57
C HIS A 425 -4.26 -11.71 17.78
N LEU A 426 -3.56 -12.18 18.82
CA LEU A 426 -2.15 -11.86 19.10
C LEU A 426 -1.19 -13.00 18.74
N GLN A 427 -1.68 -14.20 18.40
CA GLN A 427 -0.81 -15.35 18.09
C GLN A 427 0.13 -15.05 16.91
N LEU A 428 -0.36 -14.45 15.83
CA LEU A 428 0.48 -14.08 14.68
C LEU A 428 1.51 -12.99 15.03
N PRO A 429 1.15 -11.85 15.65
CA PRO A 429 2.13 -10.88 16.14
C PRO A 429 3.23 -11.47 17.03
N ILE A 430 2.87 -12.38 17.94
CA ILE A 430 3.85 -12.99 18.85
C ILE A 430 4.74 -14.01 18.13
N ALA A 431 4.19 -14.83 17.23
CA ALA A 431 5.00 -15.71 16.38
C ALA A 431 6.01 -14.93 15.52
N VAL A 432 5.57 -13.81 14.94
CA VAL A 432 6.43 -12.87 14.22
C VAL A 432 7.50 -12.25 15.14
N THR A 433 7.16 -11.96 16.39
CA THR A 433 8.10 -11.39 17.36
C THR A 433 9.19 -12.39 17.73
N CYS A 434 8.85 -13.66 17.94
CA CYS A 434 9.83 -14.75 18.12
C CYS A 434 10.77 -14.86 16.91
N TYR A 435 10.20 -14.84 15.69
CA TYR A 435 10.98 -14.85 14.45
C TYR A 435 11.94 -13.66 14.37
N TRP A 436 11.45 -12.45 14.64
CA TRP A 436 12.24 -11.22 14.61
C TRP A 436 13.45 -11.29 15.54
N ILE A 437 13.30 -11.74 16.78
CA ILE A 437 14.42 -11.85 17.74
C ILE A 437 15.50 -12.81 17.25
N ARG A 438 15.08 -13.94 16.67
CA ARG A 438 16.02 -14.93 16.14
C ARG A 438 16.78 -14.41 14.93
N CYS A 439 16.09 -13.70 14.03
CA CYS A 439 16.59 -13.37 12.70
C CYS A 439 17.09 -11.93 12.53
N SER A 440 16.87 -11.03 13.50
CA SER A 440 17.29 -9.63 13.38
C SER A 440 18.82 -9.50 13.38
N GLU A 441 19.30 -8.56 12.58
CA GLU A 441 20.68 -8.10 12.61
C GLU A 441 20.68 -6.56 12.56
N PRO A 442 21.10 -5.85 13.61
CA PRO A 442 21.65 -6.37 14.88
C PRO A 442 20.64 -7.17 15.72
N LYS A 443 21.16 -7.95 16.66
CA LYS A 443 20.33 -8.64 17.66
C LYS A 443 19.47 -7.65 18.45
N VAL A 444 18.20 -8.04 18.64
CA VAL A 444 17.22 -7.28 19.40
C VAL A 444 17.73 -7.10 20.84
N LYS A 445 17.72 -5.86 21.32
CA LYS A 445 18.02 -5.54 22.72
C LYS A 445 16.78 -5.78 23.58
N LEU A 446 16.97 -6.21 24.83
CA LEU A 446 15.86 -6.46 25.77
C LEU A 446 14.89 -5.27 25.87
N ASN A 447 15.41 -4.04 25.97
CA ASN A 447 14.56 -2.84 26.05
C ASN A 447 13.74 -2.60 24.77
N GLN A 448 14.22 -3.02 23.59
CA GLN A 448 13.45 -2.92 22.34
C GLN A 448 12.29 -3.91 22.37
N LEU A 449 12.55 -5.15 22.79
CA LEU A 449 11.51 -6.16 22.99
C LEU A 449 10.46 -5.70 24.00
N LYS A 450 10.88 -5.27 25.19
CA LYS A 450 9.97 -4.80 26.25
C LYS A 450 9.13 -3.61 25.80
N ALA A 451 9.72 -2.65 25.09
CA ALA A 451 8.98 -1.51 24.55
C ALA A 451 7.89 -1.94 23.56
N LEU A 452 8.20 -2.89 22.68
CA LEU A 452 7.23 -3.45 21.73
C LEU A 452 6.10 -4.19 22.45
N LEU A 453 6.42 -5.07 23.40
CA LEU A 453 5.41 -5.83 24.14
C LEU A 453 4.50 -4.90 24.97
N LEU A 454 5.06 -3.90 25.65
CA LEU A 454 4.28 -2.88 26.36
C LEU A 454 3.39 -2.07 25.41
N THR A 455 3.82 -1.84 24.16
CA THR A 455 2.99 -1.20 23.13
C THR A 455 1.80 -2.10 22.77
N ILE A 456 2.02 -3.39 22.54
CA ILE A 456 0.95 -4.36 22.26
C ILE A 456 -0.04 -4.43 23.44
N VAL A 457 0.45 -4.54 24.67
CA VAL A 457 -0.38 -4.58 25.89
C VAL A 457 -1.17 -3.28 26.09
N SER A 458 -0.57 -2.12 25.82
CA SER A 458 -1.28 -0.84 25.85
C SER A 458 -2.44 -0.81 24.85
N GLY A 459 -2.26 -1.45 23.69
CA GLY A 459 -3.28 -1.57 22.68
C GLY A 459 -4.42 -2.48 23.11
N GLU A 460 -4.11 -3.60 23.77
CA GLU A 460 -5.12 -4.48 24.36
C GLU A 460 -5.92 -3.82 25.47
N LEU A 461 -5.24 -3.09 26.38
CA LEU A 461 -5.91 -2.34 27.44
C LEU A 461 -6.93 -1.34 26.87
N GLN A 462 -6.54 -0.65 25.81
CA GLN A 462 -7.44 0.28 25.17
C GLN A 462 -8.56 -0.43 24.38
N ARG A 463 -8.28 -1.59 23.77
CA ARG A 463 -9.31 -2.41 23.10
C ARG A 463 -10.42 -2.82 24.06
N ILE A 464 -10.07 -3.31 25.24
CA ILE A 464 -11.06 -3.72 26.25
C ILE A 464 -11.82 -2.55 26.87
N THR A 465 -11.26 -1.33 26.80
CA THR A 465 -11.89 -0.12 27.32
C THR A 465 -12.88 0.48 26.31
N ASP A 466 -12.52 0.51 25.02
CA ASP A 466 -13.34 1.13 23.97
C ASP A 466 -14.46 0.22 23.43
N ASP A 467 -14.25 -1.10 23.47
CA ASP A 467 -15.22 -2.12 23.03
C ASP A 467 -15.28 -3.25 24.08
N PRO A 468 -15.89 -2.99 25.26
CA PRO A 468 -16.00 -3.98 26.30
C PRO A 468 -16.90 -5.13 25.83
N ASP A 469 -16.45 -6.38 26.08
CA ASP A 469 -17.27 -7.55 25.84
C ASP A 469 -18.62 -7.38 26.58
N PRO A 470 -19.78 -7.41 25.90
CA PRO A 470 -21.07 -7.19 26.54
C PRO A 470 -21.39 -8.21 27.63
N THR A 471 -20.65 -9.34 27.68
CA THR A 471 -20.79 -10.39 28.71
C THR A 471 -19.87 -10.19 29.92
N VAL A 472 -18.92 -9.25 29.87
CA VAL A 472 -17.93 -9.03 30.94
C VAL A 472 -18.03 -7.57 31.40
N LEU A 473 -18.38 -7.37 32.69
CA LEU A 473 -18.35 -6.03 33.27
C LEU A 473 -16.93 -5.45 33.17
N PRO A 474 -16.74 -4.22 32.66
CA PRO A 474 -15.44 -3.57 32.65
C PRO A 474 -14.92 -3.48 34.08
N ALA A 475 -13.74 -4.05 34.36
CA ALA A 475 -13.14 -3.94 35.68
C ALA A 475 -12.78 -2.46 35.93
N GLU A 476 -13.17 -1.91 37.09
CA GLU A 476 -12.80 -0.55 37.49
C GLU A 476 -11.27 -0.36 37.43
N GLU A 477 -10.52 -1.40 37.78
CA GLU A 477 -9.06 -1.47 37.73
C GLU A 477 -8.49 -1.21 36.32
N ASP A 478 -9.09 -1.77 35.26
CA ASP A 478 -8.65 -1.58 33.88
C ASP A 478 -8.88 -0.13 33.43
N SER A 479 -10.01 0.47 33.81
CA SER A 479 -10.30 1.88 33.53
C SER A 479 -9.33 2.82 34.24
N VAL A 480 -8.98 2.53 35.50
CA VAL A 480 -7.98 3.28 36.26
C VAL A 480 -6.60 3.15 35.62
N ALA A 481 -6.18 1.94 35.28
CA ALA A 481 -4.91 1.68 34.61
C ALA A 481 -4.83 2.42 33.27
N TYR A 482 -5.91 2.43 32.48
CA TYR A 482 -5.97 3.15 31.22
C TYR A 482 -5.86 4.68 31.42
N ASN A 483 -6.55 5.23 32.42
CA ASN A 483 -6.45 6.66 32.74
C ASN A 483 -5.04 7.05 33.19
N GLU A 484 -4.37 6.24 34.01
CA GLU A 484 -2.97 6.48 34.39
C GLU A 484 -2.02 6.37 33.19
N PHE A 485 -2.25 5.40 32.30
CA PHE A 485 -1.52 5.29 31.04
C PHE A 485 -1.71 6.54 30.16
N LEU A 486 -2.93 7.07 30.04
CA LEU A 486 -3.20 8.31 29.31
C LEU A 486 -2.46 9.50 29.93
N LYS A 487 -2.50 9.66 31.26
CA LYS A 487 -1.72 10.70 31.96
C LYS A 487 -0.23 10.56 31.69
N TRP A 488 0.30 9.34 31.70
CA TRP A 488 1.70 9.07 31.35
C TRP A 488 2.00 9.44 29.89
N LYS A 489 1.09 9.13 28.96
CA LYS A 489 1.20 9.49 27.55
C LYS A 489 1.14 11.01 27.33
N GLU A 490 0.38 11.74 28.13
CA GLU A 490 0.27 13.19 28.06
C GLU A 490 1.44 13.95 28.69
N LYS A 491 2.15 13.36 29.67
CA LYS A 491 3.38 13.94 30.24
C LYS A 491 4.37 14.21 29.10
N LYS A 492 4.54 15.48 28.76
CA LYS A 492 5.43 15.95 27.69
C LYS A 492 6.88 15.78 28.14
N LEU A 493 7.49 14.62 27.89
CA LEU A 493 8.94 14.58 27.73
C LEU A 493 9.33 15.38 26.47
N GLN A 494 10.34 16.24 26.62
CA GLN A 494 10.98 16.94 25.50
C GLN A 494 11.60 15.89 24.57
N ASN A 495 10.84 15.54 23.54
CA ASN A 495 11.08 14.40 22.66
C ASN A 495 12.12 14.77 21.59
N ASN A 496 13.38 14.98 21.98
CA ASN A 496 14.38 15.55 21.09
C ASN A 496 15.29 14.51 20.42
N ASP A 497 15.50 13.33 20.99
CA ASP A 497 16.39 12.33 20.40
C ASP A 497 15.64 11.21 19.66
N PHE A 498 15.91 11.14 18.36
CA PHE A 498 15.50 10.04 17.50
C PHE A 498 16.63 9.00 17.46
N ASP A 499 16.45 7.91 18.21
CA ASP A 499 17.38 6.79 18.20
C ASP A 499 17.21 5.98 16.91
N LEU A 500 18.16 6.17 15.99
CA LEU A 500 18.14 5.57 14.67
C LEU A 500 18.34 4.04 14.70
N ASP A 501 19.05 3.51 15.70
CA ASP A 501 19.24 2.07 15.84
C ASP A 501 17.97 1.40 16.39
N ALA A 502 17.27 2.06 17.31
CA ALA A 502 15.93 1.63 17.72
C ALA A 502 14.94 1.68 16.54
N ALA A 503 14.95 2.77 15.75
CA ALA A 503 14.11 2.88 14.56
C ALA A 503 14.34 1.73 13.57
N HIS A 504 15.61 1.40 13.29
CA HIS A 504 15.95 0.30 12.40
C HIS A 504 15.43 -1.05 12.93
N SER A 505 15.57 -1.31 14.23
CA SER A 505 15.09 -2.54 14.86
C SER A 505 13.56 -2.67 14.78
N PHE A 506 12.81 -1.59 15.02
CA PHE A 506 11.35 -1.61 14.87
C PHE A 506 10.92 -1.67 13.40
N CYS A 507 11.69 -1.12 12.46
CA CYS A 507 11.47 -1.31 11.03
C CYS A 507 11.63 -2.78 10.62
N GLN A 508 12.61 -3.51 11.19
CA GLN A 508 12.76 -4.96 10.98
C GLN A 508 11.53 -5.72 11.50
N TRP A 509 11.04 -5.40 12.69
CA TRP A 509 9.83 -6.02 13.22
C TRP A 509 8.61 -5.76 12.32
N GLN A 510 8.41 -4.54 11.84
CA GLN A 510 7.32 -4.22 10.92
C GLN A 510 7.45 -4.97 9.58
N CYS A 511 8.66 -5.15 9.05
CA CYS A 511 8.90 -6.02 7.90
C CYS A 511 8.48 -7.46 8.20
N CYS A 512 8.84 -7.99 9.37
CA CYS A 512 8.48 -9.35 9.80
C CYS A 512 6.96 -9.51 9.89
N LEU A 513 6.27 -8.51 10.45
CA LEU A 513 4.82 -8.49 10.55
C LEU A 513 4.17 -8.44 9.16
N GLN A 514 4.66 -7.60 8.25
CA GLN A 514 4.13 -7.50 6.89
C GLN A 514 4.26 -8.84 6.14
N MET A 515 5.46 -9.43 6.12
CA MET A 515 5.68 -10.68 5.38
C MET A 515 5.00 -11.87 6.06
N GLY A 516 4.94 -11.91 7.39
CA GLY A 516 4.18 -12.90 8.14
C GLY A 516 2.67 -12.80 7.87
N LEU A 517 2.14 -11.59 7.78
CA LEU A 517 0.74 -11.34 7.40
C LEU A 517 0.46 -11.79 5.97
N TYR A 518 1.32 -11.44 5.01
CA TYR A 518 1.14 -11.87 3.62
C TYR A 518 1.22 -13.38 3.44
N LEU A 519 2.11 -14.06 4.16
CA LEU A 519 2.16 -15.52 4.17
C LEU A 519 0.91 -16.12 4.81
N ASN A 520 0.46 -15.58 5.94
CA ASN A 520 -0.78 -16.00 6.60
C ASN A 520 -1.98 -15.84 5.64
N GLN A 521 -2.09 -14.71 4.95
CA GLN A 521 -3.15 -14.44 3.98
C GLN A 521 -3.10 -15.38 2.77
N LEU A 522 -1.91 -15.61 2.20
CA LEU A 522 -1.71 -16.55 1.10
C LEU A 522 -2.13 -17.97 1.47
N LEU A 523 -1.89 -18.36 2.72
CA LEU A 523 -2.29 -19.65 3.28
C LEU A 523 -3.77 -19.68 3.74
N GLY A 524 -4.57 -18.67 3.40
CA GLY A 524 -5.99 -18.61 3.76
C GLY A 524 -6.26 -18.32 5.24
N THR A 525 -5.39 -17.54 5.87
CA THR A 525 -5.49 -17.02 7.25
C THR A 525 -5.57 -18.09 8.37
N PRO A 526 -4.62 -19.05 8.45
CA PRO A 526 -4.61 -20.09 9.50
C PRO A 526 -4.44 -19.56 10.92
N LEU A 527 -3.90 -18.35 11.09
CA LEU A 527 -3.97 -17.59 12.32
C LEU A 527 -4.84 -16.35 12.11
N SER A 528 -5.50 -15.89 13.18
CA SER A 528 -6.30 -14.67 13.14
C SER A 528 -5.45 -13.47 12.74
N GLU A 529 -5.99 -12.63 11.84
CA GLU A 529 -5.30 -11.40 11.48
C GLU A 529 -5.29 -10.42 12.66
N PRO A 530 -4.13 -9.80 12.94
CA PRO A 530 -4.06 -8.81 14.00
C PRO A 530 -4.66 -7.48 13.58
N ASP A 531 -5.13 -6.74 14.56
CA ASP A 531 -5.70 -5.41 14.37
C ASP A 531 -4.60 -4.33 14.23
N LEU A 532 -4.26 -4.03 12.98
CA LEU A 532 -3.32 -2.96 12.64
C LEU A 532 -3.99 -1.60 12.71
N SER A 533 -5.29 -1.54 12.38
CA SER A 533 -6.05 -0.29 12.30
C SER A 533 -6.24 0.37 13.66
N SER A 534 -6.34 -0.39 14.74
CA SER A 534 -6.59 0.21 16.03
C SER A 534 -5.29 0.48 16.79
N ARG A 535 -4.48 -0.54 17.12
CA ARG A 535 -3.63 -0.42 18.32
C ARG A 535 -2.40 -1.33 18.42
N LEU A 536 -2.16 -2.28 17.50
CA LEU A 536 -1.03 -3.21 17.63
C LEU A 536 0.34 -2.51 17.70
N TYR A 537 0.53 -1.46 16.90
CA TYR A 537 1.77 -0.70 16.83
C TYR A 537 1.49 0.80 16.78
N THR A 538 2.18 1.55 17.63
CA THR A 538 2.19 3.02 17.63
C THR A 538 3.65 3.47 17.70
N GLY A 539 4.16 4.00 16.59
CA GLY A 539 5.55 4.41 16.44
C GLY A 539 6.00 5.42 17.49
N THR A 540 5.20 6.45 17.74
CA THR A 540 5.53 7.46 18.75
C THR A 540 5.60 6.87 20.16
N LEU A 541 4.74 5.90 20.47
CA LEU A 541 4.67 5.22 21.76
C LEU A 541 5.84 4.25 21.98
N VAL A 542 6.11 3.36 21.02
CA VAL A 542 7.15 2.32 21.18
C VAL A 542 8.53 2.96 21.35
N HIS A 543 8.82 4.02 20.61
CA HIS A 543 10.07 4.76 20.74
C HIS A 543 10.17 5.49 22.08
N ARG A 544 9.06 6.05 22.60
CA ARG A 544 9.05 6.66 23.93
C ARG A 544 9.30 5.62 25.02
N LEU A 545 8.56 4.50 25.00
CA LEU A 545 8.75 3.39 25.93
C LEU A 545 10.20 2.89 25.92
N TYR A 546 10.80 2.78 24.73
CA TYR A 546 12.20 2.40 24.60
C TYR A 546 13.17 3.38 25.30
N GLN A 547 12.98 4.70 25.13
CA GLN A 547 13.83 5.69 25.81
C GLN A 547 13.65 5.63 27.32
N GLU A 548 12.41 5.53 27.79
CA GLU A 548 12.11 5.46 29.22
C GLU A 548 12.69 4.20 29.86
N LEU A 549 12.60 3.04 29.20
CA LEU A 549 13.21 1.79 29.68
C LEU A 549 14.75 1.86 29.75
N LYS A 550 15.42 2.74 29.00
CA LYS A 550 16.86 2.97 29.14
C LYS A 550 17.20 3.79 30.38
N SER A 551 16.29 4.64 30.84
CA SER A 551 16.50 5.57 31.96
C SER A 551 15.93 5.07 33.28
N ALA A 552 14.82 4.33 33.24
CA ALA A 552 14.07 3.89 34.42
C ALA A 552 13.39 2.52 34.17
N PRO A 553 13.82 1.45 34.86
CA PRO A 553 13.18 0.12 34.75
C PRO A 553 11.73 0.08 35.25
N SER A 554 11.28 1.08 36.02
CA SER A 554 9.92 1.13 36.60
C SER A 554 8.79 1.20 35.56
N VAL A 555 9.11 1.50 34.30
CA VAL A 555 8.16 1.57 33.19
C VAL A 555 7.55 0.19 32.88
N GLU A 556 8.20 -0.90 33.28
CA GLU A 556 7.62 -2.25 33.18
C GLU A 556 6.37 -2.43 34.07
N ASN A 557 6.23 -1.60 35.11
CA ASN A 557 5.08 -1.59 36.00
C ASN A 557 3.97 -0.65 35.51
N LEU A 558 4.01 -0.17 34.26
CA LEU A 558 3.01 0.76 33.70
C LEU A 558 1.57 0.25 33.84
N PHE A 559 1.40 -1.08 33.81
CA PHE A 559 0.10 -1.74 33.91
C PHE A 559 -0.11 -2.47 35.24
N ILE A 560 0.66 -2.17 36.29
CA ILE A 560 0.53 -2.83 37.60
C ILE A 560 -0.86 -2.68 38.22
N LEU A 561 -1.58 -1.62 37.86
CA LEU A 561 -2.95 -1.35 38.29
C LEU A 561 -3.99 -2.22 37.59
N SER A 562 -3.62 -2.94 36.52
CA SER A 562 -4.45 -3.94 35.84
C SER A 562 -3.75 -5.30 35.95
N PRO A 563 -4.15 -6.16 36.91
CA PRO A 563 -3.58 -7.50 37.05
C PRO A 563 -3.66 -8.32 35.75
N LYS A 564 -4.73 -8.12 34.98
CA LYS A 564 -4.94 -8.76 33.67
C LYS A 564 -3.89 -8.34 32.64
N MET A 565 -3.61 -7.04 32.50
CA MET A 565 -2.60 -6.54 31.57
C MET A 565 -1.18 -6.85 32.02
N ALA A 566 -0.92 -6.79 33.34
CA ALA A 566 0.36 -7.22 33.91
C ALA A 566 0.62 -8.72 33.63
N GLN A 567 -0.39 -9.56 33.83
CA GLN A 567 -0.30 -11.00 33.52
C GLN A 567 -0.10 -11.23 32.02
N LEU A 568 -0.84 -10.51 31.16
CA LEU A 568 -0.66 -10.60 29.71
C LEU A 568 0.78 -10.24 29.34
N TYR A 569 1.33 -9.12 29.84
CA TYR A 569 2.71 -8.73 29.58
C TYR A 569 3.71 -9.83 29.96
N LEU A 570 3.57 -10.42 31.15
CA LEU A 570 4.43 -11.51 31.61
C LEU A 570 4.33 -12.76 30.73
N VAL A 571 3.12 -13.14 30.34
CA VAL A 571 2.89 -14.28 29.42
C VAL A 571 3.57 -14.01 28.07
N LEU A 572 3.38 -12.84 27.48
CA LEU A 572 4.00 -12.48 26.20
C LEU A 572 5.54 -12.48 26.30
N LEU A 573 6.09 -11.90 27.37
CA LEU A 573 7.54 -11.85 27.58
C LEU A 573 8.13 -13.26 27.72
N ASN A 574 7.53 -14.11 28.57
CA ASN A 574 7.99 -15.48 28.78
C ASN A 574 7.90 -16.32 27.50
N THR A 575 6.82 -16.18 26.72
CA THR A 575 6.65 -16.90 25.44
C THR A 575 7.74 -16.52 24.43
N VAL A 576 8.16 -15.25 24.42
CA VAL A 576 9.11 -14.73 23.43
C VAL A 576 10.57 -14.96 23.85
N GLU A 577 10.84 -15.11 25.15
CA GLU A 577 12.17 -15.47 25.69
C GLU A 577 12.44 -16.98 25.74
N SER A 578 11.41 -17.81 25.57
CA SER A 578 11.50 -19.28 25.49
C SER A 578 12.01 -19.75 24.13
#